data_AF-A0AAN8TDP8-F1
#
_entry.id   AF-A0AAN8TDP8-F1
#
_cell.length_a   1.000
_cell.length_b   1.000
_cell.length_c   1.000
_cell.angle_alpha   90.00
_cell.angle_beta   90.00
_cell.angle_gamma   90.00
#
_symmetry.space_group_name_H-M   'P 1'
#
loop_
_entity.id
_entity.type
_entity.pdbx_description
1 polymer ?
#
loop_
_entity_poly.entity_id
_entity_poly.type
_entity_poly.pdbx_seq_one_letter_code
_entity_poly.pdbx_strand_id
1 'polypeptide(L)'
;MSRSSGYSLNEDKLLCQIYVDISQDPITGICQSYDQFWVRIEQSYNNLKEESWIYRNKKSLQCRIALIEKAVRKLSACIRQIENLHPSGASDIDIINQAKILLMQEPTYKKGFKFDHVWNLMKDF
;
A
#
# COMPACT_ATOMS: atom_id res chain seq x y z
N MET A 1 -25.54 3.36 -12.35
CA MET A 1 -24.50 2.82 -11.44
C MET A 1 -23.69 3.99 -10.91
N SER A 2 -23.80 4.36 -9.63
CA SER A 2 -22.96 5.43 -9.09
C SER A 2 -21.52 4.91 -9.00
N ARG A 3 -20.54 5.73 -9.38
CA ARG A 3 -19.14 5.43 -9.10
C ARG A 3 -19.02 5.38 -7.59
N SER A 4 -18.58 4.24 -7.04
CA SER A 4 -18.23 4.14 -5.62
C SER A 4 -17.28 5.29 -5.29
N SER A 5 -17.54 5.99 -4.19
CA SER A 5 -16.62 7.00 -3.64
C SER A 5 -15.21 6.40 -3.57
N GLY A 6 -14.21 7.17 -4.00
CA GLY A 6 -12.81 6.74 -3.92
C GLY A 6 -12.39 6.42 -2.48
N TYR A 7 -11.26 5.77 -2.30
CA TYR A 7 -10.69 5.55 -0.97
C TYR A 7 -10.06 6.86 -0.47
N SER A 8 -10.40 7.26 0.76
CA SER A 8 -9.72 8.34 1.46
C SER A 8 -8.34 7.91 1.98
N LEU A 9 -7.54 8.87 2.44
CA LEU A 9 -6.24 8.57 3.06
C LEU A 9 -6.40 7.75 4.34
N ASN A 10 -7.47 7.98 5.11
CA ASN A 10 -7.74 7.23 6.34
C ASN A 10 -8.24 5.82 6.04
N GLU A 11 -9.06 5.65 4.99
CA GLU A 11 -9.45 4.31 4.51
C GLU A 11 -8.23 3.49 4.10
N ASP A 12 -7.28 4.09 3.36
CA ASP A 12 -6.04 3.42 2.98
C ASP A 12 -5.19 3.02 4.20
N LYS A 13 -5.05 3.90 5.19
CA LYS A 13 -4.28 3.62 6.41
C LYS A 13 -4.87 2.43 7.16
N LEU A 14 -6.19 2.44 7.39
CA LEU A 14 -6.87 1.33 8.07
C LEU A 14 -6.71 0.03 7.28
N LEU A 15 -6.92 0.07 5.96
CA LEU A 15 -6.79 -1.10 5.11
C LEU A 15 -5.37 -1.67 5.11
N CYS A 16 -4.35 -0.84 4.97
CA CYS A 16 -2.95 -1.28 5.00
C CYS A 16 -2.56 -1.85 6.37
N GLN A 17 -3.01 -1.23 7.47
CA GLN A 17 -2.76 -1.74 8.81
C GLN A 17 -3.34 -3.15 8.98
N ILE A 18 -4.63 -3.33 8.68
CA ILE A 18 -5.31 -4.63 8.76
C ILE A 18 -4.65 -5.66 7.86
N TYR A 19 -4.25 -5.27 6.65
CA TYR A 19 -3.57 -6.14 5.70
C TYR A 19 -2.24 -6.66 6.26
N VAL A 20 -1.41 -5.77 6.82
CA VAL A 20 -0.12 -6.13 7.42
C VAL A 20 -0.33 -7.01 8.65
N ASP A 21 -1.24 -6.63 9.55
CA ASP A 21 -1.53 -7.38 10.79
C ASP A 21 -1.96 -8.82 10.49
N ILE A 22 -2.91 -9.00 9.56
CA ILE A 22 -3.40 -10.34 9.18
C ILE A 22 -2.34 -11.13 8.42
N SER A 23 -1.49 -10.46 7.64
CA SER A 23 -0.43 -11.14 6.89
C SER A 23 0.71 -11.64 7.77
N GLN A 24 0.96 -10.97 8.90
CA GLN A 24 2.01 -11.33 9.85
C GLN A 24 1.54 -12.28 10.96
N ASP A 25 0.24 -12.60 11.01
CA ASP A 25 -0.32 -13.48 12.04
C ASP A 25 0.27 -14.92 11.91
N PRO A 26 1.07 -15.38 12.90
CA PRO A 26 1.71 -16.70 12.85
C PRO A 26 0.70 -17.85 12.94
N ILE A 27 -0.52 -17.61 13.45
CA ILE A 27 -1.56 -18.64 13.61
C ILE A 27 -2.15 -19.02 12.24
N THR A 28 -2.00 -18.17 11.22
CA THR A 28 -2.73 -18.28 9.96
C THR A 28 -1.86 -18.74 8.78
N GLY A 29 -0.53 -18.65 8.91
CA GLY A 29 0.42 -18.88 7.82
C GLY A 29 0.49 -20.31 7.26
N ILE A 30 0.02 -21.32 7.99
CA ILE A 30 0.26 -22.74 7.61
C ILE A 30 -0.92 -23.37 6.83
N CYS A 31 -2.15 -22.86 6.97
CA CYS A 31 -3.35 -23.53 6.40
C CYS A 31 -4.44 -22.59 5.83
N GLN A 32 -4.18 -21.31 5.61
CA GLN A 32 -5.21 -20.39 5.12
C GLN A 32 -5.29 -20.36 3.59
N SER A 33 -6.50 -20.51 3.04
CA SER A 33 -6.71 -20.27 1.60
C SER A 33 -6.66 -18.77 1.29
N TYR A 34 -6.23 -18.40 0.09
CA TYR A 34 -6.27 -17.01 -0.39
C TYR A 34 -7.65 -16.36 -0.19
N ASP A 35 -8.73 -17.13 -0.37
CA ASP A 35 -10.08 -16.63 -0.18
C ASP A 35 -10.38 -16.28 1.29
N GLN A 36 -10.03 -17.18 2.22
CA GLN A 36 -10.22 -16.97 3.66
C GLN A 36 -9.41 -15.78 4.18
N PHE A 37 -8.21 -15.56 3.66
CA PHE A 37 -7.37 -14.40 3.99
C PHE A 37 -8.12 -13.10 3.72
N TRP A 38 -8.69 -12.99 2.52
CA TRP A 38 -9.42 -11.80 2.11
C TRP A 38 -10.79 -11.65 2.77
N VAL A 39 -11.45 -12.75 3.15
CA VAL A 39 -12.67 -12.71 3.98
C VAL A 39 -12.39 -12.07 5.34
N ARG A 40 -11.25 -12.42 5.98
CA ARG A 40 -10.88 -11.81 7.26
C ARG A 40 -10.59 -10.31 7.11
N ILE A 41 -9.86 -9.92 6.07
CA ILE A 41 -9.61 -8.49 5.79
C ILE A 41 -10.92 -7.75 5.58
N GLU A 42 -11.84 -8.29 4.78
CA GLU A 42 -13.16 -7.68 4.54
C GLU A 42 -13.95 -7.52 5.84
N GLN A 43 -14.01 -8.55 6.68
CA GLN A 43 -14.69 -8.50 7.96
C GLN A 43 -14.05 -7.47 8.90
N SER A 44 -12.74 -7.55 9.12
CA SER A 44 -12.02 -6.62 10.00
C SER A 44 -12.15 -5.17 9.53
N TYR A 45 -12.00 -4.90 8.24
CA TYR A 45 -12.12 -3.55 7.69
C TYR A 45 -13.52 -2.98 7.91
N ASN A 46 -14.57 -3.75 7.57
CA ASN A 46 -15.93 -3.25 7.69
C ASN A 46 -16.44 -3.15 9.14
N ASN A 47 -15.80 -3.87 10.08
CA ASN A 47 -16.07 -3.75 11.52
C ASN A 47 -15.34 -2.55 12.15
N LEU A 48 -14.14 -2.21 11.69
CA LEU A 48 -13.30 -1.16 12.26
C LEU A 48 -13.41 0.20 11.55
N LYS A 49 -13.97 0.24 10.33
CA LYS A 49 -14.17 1.48 9.59
C LYS A 49 -15.02 2.46 10.39
N GLU A 50 -14.84 3.75 10.13
CA GLU A 50 -15.77 4.76 10.64
C GLU A 50 -17.20 4.49 10.14
N GLU A 51 -18.19 4.84 10.96
CA GLU A 51 -19.60 4.64 10.63
C GLU A 51 -20.01 5.39 9.35
N SER A 52 -19.41 6.57 9.14
CA SER A 52 -19.62 7.42 7.95
C SER A 52 -19.07 6.82 6.65
N TRP A 53 -18.15 5.83 6.72
CA TRP A 53 -17.52 5.25 5.53
C TRP A 53 -18.41 4.16 4.91
N ILE A 54 -18.33 4.02 3.59
CA ILE A 54 -19.12 3.04 2.84
C ILE A 54 -18.54 1.64 3.06
N TYR A 55 -19.42 0.63 3.10
CA TYR A 55 -19.03 -0.77 3.08
C TYR A 55 -18.17 -1.10 1.85
N ARG A 56 -17.04 -1.77 2.05
CA ARG A 56 -16.15 -2.21 0.97
C ARG A 56 -16.17 -3.72 0.88
N ASN A 57 -16.57 -4.25 -0.27
CA ASN A 57 -16.49 -5.68 -0.51
C ASN A 57 -15.05 -6.15 -0.76
N LYS A 58 -14.83 -7.45 -0.61
CA LYS A 58 -13.55 -8.14 -0.82
C LYS A 58 -12.82 -7.71 -2.09
N LYS A 59 -13.53 -7.69 -3.23
CA LYS A 59 -12.93 -7.35 -4.54
C LYS A 59 -12.43 -5.91 -4.56
N SER A 60 -13.17 -4.98 -3.95
CA SER A 60 -12.76 -3.57 -3.85
C SER A 60 -11.47 -3.43 -3.03
N LEU A 61 -11.40 -4.10 -1.88
CA LEU A 61 -10.23 -4.07 -0.98
C LEU A 61 -9.00 -4.69 -1.65
N GLN A 62 -9.17 -5.84 -2.30
CA GLN A 62 -8.13 -6.51 -3.09
C GLN A 62 -7.55 -5.59 -4.16
N CYS A 63 -8.41 -4.98 -4.97
CA CYS A 63 -7.96 -4.05 -6.00
C CYS A 63 -7.23 -2.84 -5.40
N ARG A 64 -7.65 -2.35 -4.24
CA ARG A 64 -7.02 -1.21 -3.60
C ARG A 64 -5.62 -1.55 -3.06
N ILE A 65 -5.47 -2.66 -2.32
CA ILE A 65 -4.17 -3.13 -1.85
C ILE A 65 -3.23 -3.40 -3.02
N ALA A 66 -3.68 -4.10 -4.07
CA ALA A 66 -2.83 -4.38 -5.23
C ALA A 66 -2.31 -3.10 -5.92
N LEU A 67 -3.11 -2.02 -5.95
CA LEU A 67 -2.69 -0.71 -6.45
C LEU A 67 -1.62 -0.07 -5.54
N ILE A 68 -1.80 -0.14 -4.23
CA ILE A 68 -0.85 0.38 -3.23
C ILE A 68 0.46 -0.38 -3.30
N GLU A 69 0.44 -1.71 -3.20
CA GLU A 69 1.61 -2.57 -3.29
C GLU A 69 2.38 -2.39 -4.60
N LYS A 70 1.67 -2.25 -5.73
CA LYS A 70 2.32 -1.98 -7.02
C LYS A 70 3.09 -0.65 -6.98
N ALA A 71 2.51 0.40 -6.41
CA ALA A 71 3.17 1.69 -6.28
C ALA A 71 4.35 1.64 -5.30
N VAL A 72 4.18 1.01 -4.15
CA VAL A 72 5.22 0.83 -3.12
C VAL A 72 6.42 0.05 -3.67
N ARG A 73 6.19 -1.08 -4.35
CA ARG A 73 7.25 -1.84 -5.00
C ARG A 73 7.98 -1.04 -6.07
N LYS A 74 7.27 -0.21 -6.84
CA LYS A 74 7.91 0.64 -7.86
C LYS A 74 8.81 1.70 -7.24
N LEU A 75 8.34 2.39 -6.18
CA LEU A 75 9.19 3.34 -5.47
C LEU A 75 10.40 2.65 -4.81
N SER A 76 10.20 1.48 -4.21
CA SER A 76 11.28 0.67 -3.63
C SER A 76 12.34 0.28 -4.67
N ALA A 77 11.91 -0.07 -5.88
CA ALA A 77 12.83 -0.35 -6.99
C ALA A 77 13.63 0.90 -7.40
N CYS A 78 13.00 2.09 -7.41
CA CYS A 78 13.70 3.35 -7.65
C CYS A 78 14.69 3.67 -6.53
N ILE A 79 14.33 3.46 -5.26
CA ILE A 79 15.24 3.64 -4.12
C ILE A 79 16.49 2.78 -4.29
N ARG A 80 16.32 1.47 -4.55
CA ARG A 80 17.44 0.55 -4.79
C ARG A 80 18.32 0.98 -5.96
N GLN A 81 17.73 1.54 -7.02
CA GLN A 81 18.51 2.08 -8.14
C GLN A 81 19.39 3.25 -7.70
N ILE A 82 18.85 4.18 -6.90
CA ILE A 82 19.62 5.32 -6.38
C ILE A 82 20.71 4.87 -5.40
N GLU A 83 20.41 3.94 -4.50
CA GLU A 83 21.38 3.37 -3.56
C GLU A 83 22.57 2.71 -4.29
N ASN A 84 22.29 1.99 -5.38
CA ASN A 84 23.32 1.34 -6.21
C ASN A 84 24.22 2.33 -6.96
N LEU A 85 23.86 3.61 -7.05
CA LEU A 85 24.75 4.65 -7.59
C LEU A 85 25.83 5.09 -6.58
N HIS A 86 25.85 4.49 -5.38
CA HIS A 86 26.76 4.83 -4.29
C HIS A 86 26.85 6.34 -4.00
N PRO A 87 25.71 7.01 -3.71
CA PRO A 87 25.73 8.43 -3.39
C PRO A 87 26.42 8.65 -2.03
N SER A 88 27.73 8.93 -2.06
CA SER A 88 28.52 9.16 -0.86
C SER A 88 27.97 10.37 -0.09
N GLY A 89 27.50 10.15 1.13
CA GLY A 89 27.02 11.21 2.03
C GLY A 89 25.57 11.65 1.82
N ALA A 90 24.78 10.98 0.99
CA ALA A 90 23.34 11.24 0.88
C ALA A 90 22.58 10.69 2.09
N SER A 91 21.61 11.45 2.59
CA SER A 91 20.69 10.96 3.62
C SER A 91 19.58 10.10 3.02
N ASP A 92 18.89 9.30 3.84
CA ASP A 92 17.71 8.52 3.42
C ASP A 92 16.63 9.41 2.77
N ILE A 93 16.48 10.65 3.27
CA ILE A 93 15.53 11.62 2.72
C ILE A 93 15.95 12.03 1.31
N ASP A 94 17.24 12.26 1.08
CA ASP A 94 17.77 12.59 -0.26
C ASP A 94 17.56 11.43 -1.24
N ILE A 95 17.85 10.20 -0.79
CA ILE A 95 17.65 8.99 -1.59
C ILE A 95 16.17 8.84 -1.98
N ILE A 96 15.24 8.98 -1.03
CA ILE A 96 13.80 8.88 -1.29
C ILE A 96 13.34 9.99 -2.23
N ASN A 97 13.80 11.23 -2.04
CA ASN A 97 13.43 12.34 -2.92
C ASN A 97 13.91 12.11 -4.35
N GLN A 98 15.16 11.65 -4.52
CA GLN A 98 15.70 11.31 -5.83
C GLN A 98 14.96 10.12 -6.47
N ALA A 99 14.60 9.12 -5.68
CA ALA A 99 13.80 7.98 -6.13
C ALA A 99 12.39 8.41 -6.60
N LYS A 100 11.76 9.39 -5.93
CA LYS A 100 10.48 9.96 -6.37
C LYS A 100 10.61 10.73 -7.70
N ILE A 101 11.71 11.46 -7.89
CA ILE A 101 12.00 12.13 -9.17
C ILE A 101 12.18 11.08 -10.28
N LEU A 102 12.93 10.01 -10.02
CA LEU A 102 13.10 8.91 -10.95
C LEU A 102 11.75 8.24 -11.29
N LEU A 103 10.92 8.00 -10.27
CA LEU A 103 9.57 7.43 -10.45
C LEU A 103 8.70 8.28 -11.38
N MET A 104 8.81 9.61 -11.33
CA MET A 104 8.02 10.51 -12.18
C MET A 104 8.35 10.44 -13.68
N GLN A 105 9.48 9.81 -14.06
CA GLN A 105 9.81 9.55 -15.46
C GLN A 105 8.89 8.49 -16.08
N GLU A 106 8.27 7.64 -15.25
CA GLU A 106 7.31 6.63 -15.68
C GLU A 106 5.96 7.27 -16.05
N PRO A 107 5.36 6.98 -17.23
CA PRO A 107 4.12 7.60 -17.67
C PRO A 107 2.95 7.46 -16.67
N THR A 108 2.89 6.35 -15.94
CA THR A 108 1.85 6.08 -14.93
C THR A 108 2.01 6.89 -13.64
N TYR A 109 3.20 7.43 -13.38
CA TYR A 109 3.55 8.15 -12.15
C TYR A 109 4.00 9.60 -12.41
N LYS A 110 3.70 10.17 -13.58
CA LYS A 110 3.98 11.59 -13.90
C LYS A 110 3.50 12.59 -12.85
N LYS A 111 2.44 12.25 -12.10
CA LYS A 111 1.88 13.08 -11.01
C LYS A 111 2.52 12.78 -9.63
N GLY A 112 3.62 12.03 -9.60
CA GLY A 112 4.29 11.59 -8.38
C GLY A 112 3.68 10.33 -7.75
N PHE A 113 4.35 9.89 -6.69
CA PHE A 113 3.84 8.89 -5.76
C PHE A 113 2.67 9.47 -4.95
N LYS A 114 1.62 8.67 -4.73
CA LYS A 114 0.36 9.14 -4.09
C LYS A 114 0.05 8.46 -2.76
N PHE A 115 0.94 7.60 -2.29
CA PHE A 115 0.70 6.73 -1.15
C PHE A 115 1.69 6.99 0.00
N ASP A 116 2.17 8.24 0.12
CA ASP A 116 3.08 8.66 1.18
C ASP A 116 2.52 8.35 2.58
N HIS A 117 1.20 8.47 2.76
CA HIS A 117 0.50 8.22 4.02
C HIS A 117 0.53 6.78 4.50
N VAL A 118 0.86 5.82 3.63
CA VAL A 118 0.98 4.38 3.96
C VAL A 118 2.36 3.82 3.66
N TRP A 119 3.30 4.64 3.17
CA TRP A 119 4.65 4.20 2.80
C TRP A 119 5.33 3.45 3.95
N ASN A 120 5.36 4.04 5.15
CA ASN A 120 6.03 3.44 6.29
C ASN A 120 5.39 2.13 6.78
N LEU A 121 4.11 1.89 6.46
CA LEU A 121 3.43 0.63 6.79
C LEU A 121 3.76 -0.46 5.79
N MET A 122 3.88 -0.09 4.50
CA MET A 122 3.94 -1.05 3.39
C MET A 122 5.34 -1.24 2.83
N LYS A 123 6.32 -0.39 3.15
CA LYS A 123 7.67 -0.42 2.52
C LYS A 123 8.43 -1.73 2.73
N ASP A 124 8.12 -2.44 3.81
CA ASP A 124 8.78 -3.69 4.21
C ASP A 124 7.96 -4.94 3.79
N PHE A 125 6.87 -4.74 3.03
CA PHE A 125 5.93 -5.76 2.56
C PHE A 125 5.95 -5.87 1.02
#